data_AF-A0A4R8GEP5-F1
#
_entry.id   AF-A0A4R8GEP5-F1
#
_cell.length_a   1.000
_cell.length_b   1.000
_cell.length_c   1.000
_cell.angle_alpha   90.00
_cell.angle_beta   90.00
_cell.angle_gamma   90.00
#
_symmetry.space_group_name_H-M   'P 1'
#
loop_
_entity.id
_entity.type
_entity.pdbx_description
1 polymer ?
#
loop_
_entity_poly.entity_id
_entity_poly.type
_entity_poly.pdbx_seq_one_letter_code
_entity_poly.pdbx_strand_id
1 'polypeptide(L)'
;MIKNSVHESKLRLGDYMYGSIGMNLKMIRLKKRQTQKHVAESTGLSFRTISCYERNINIPKRSNLEKLAEFYGVSVEEISEKIKE
;
A
#
# COMPACT_ATOMS: atom_id res chain seq x y z
N MET A 1 -8.33 -22.43 41.15
CA MET A 1 -8.73 -21.01 41.21
C MET A 1 -8.32 -20.34 39.91
N ILE A 2 -9.29 -19.79 39.20
CA ILE A 2 -9.18 -19.14 37.89
C ILE A 2 -8.69 -17.70 38.06
N LYS A 3 -7.72 -17.28 37.23
CA LYS A 3 -7.74 -16.06 36.39
C LYS A 3 -6.83 -16.33 35.18
N ASN A 4 -7.30 -16.99 34.13
CA ASN A 4 -7.99 -16.40 32.96
C ASN A 4 -7.37 -15.10 32.41
N SER A 5 -6.73 -15.25 31.24
CA SER A 5 -7.13 -14.60 29.99
C SER A 5 -7.21 -13.08 29.99
N VAL A 6 -6.11 -12.39 29.69
CA VAL A 6 -6.13 -11.17 28.83
C VAL A 6 -4.75 -10.87 28.19
N HIS A 7 -3.64 -11.34 28.77
CA HIS A 7 -2.34 -10.73 28.47
C HIS A 7 -1.68 -11.17 27.16
N GLU A 8 -2.00 -12.35 26.62
CA GLU A 8 -1.41 -12.83 25.35
C GLU A 8 -2.38 -12.79 24.16
N SER A 9 -3.67 -12.51 24.39
CA SER A 9 -4.71 -12.48 23.35
C SER A 9 -5.08 -11.07 22.86
N LYS A 10 -4.29 -10.04 23.23
CA LYS A 10 -4.54 -8.63 22.87
C LYS A 10 -3.26 -7.85 22.53
N LEU A 11 -2.41 -8.38 21.65
CA LEU A 11 -1.65 -7.47 20.77
C LEU A 11 -2.70 -6.68 19.98
N ARG A 12 -2.78 -5.38 20.29
CA ARG A 12 -3.93 -4.54 19.98
C ARG A 12 -4.04 -4.36 18.47
N LEU A 13 -5.27 -4.52 17.95
CA LEU A 13 -5.65 -4.15 16.58
C LEU A 13 -5.27 -2.70 16.20
N GLY A 14 -4.87 -1.87 17.18
CA GLY A 14 -4.37 -0.50 16.99
C GLY A 14 -2.86 -0.36 16.74
N ASP A 15 -2.04 -1.42 16.86
CA ASP A 15 -0.57 -1.29 16.80
C ASP A 15 0.08 -1.75 15.46
N TYR A 16 -0.61 -2.44 14.53
CA TYR A 16 0.00 -2.91 13.25
C TYR A 16 -0.90 -2.82 11.98
N MET A 17 -1.66 -1.73 11.81
CA MET A 17 -2.37 -1.44 10.55
C MET A 17 -1.94 -0.11 9.90
N TYR A 18 -0.67 0.28 10.09
CA TYR A 18 -0.08 1.45 9.42
C TYR A 18 0.39 1.04 8.02
N GLY A 19 -0.47 1.20 7.01
CA GLY A 19 -0.13 0.88 5.62
C GLY A 19 1.03 1.74 5.13
N SER A 20 2.17 1.13 4.83
CA SER A 20 3.28 1.79 4.14
C SER A 20 2.85 2.31 2.76
N ILE A 21 3.66 3.17 2.12
CA ILE A 21 3.45 3.58 0.72
C ILE A 21 3.20 2.37 -0.20
N GLY A 22 3.95 1.28 -0.01
CA GLY A 22 3.75 0.04 -0.76
C GLY A 22 2.37 -0.59 -0.52
N MET A 23 1.91 -0.63 0.73
CA MET A 23 0.60 -1.16 1.05
C MET A 23 -0.51 -0.26 0.48
N ASN A 24 -0.37 1.06 0.58
CA ASN A 24 -1.30 2.03 -0.01
C ASN A 24 -1.43 1.84 -1.52
N LEU A 25 -0.30 1.73 -2.23
CA LEU A 25 -0.28 1.44 -3.67
C LEU A 25 -1.03 0.15 -3.99
N LYS A 26 -0.80 -0.92 -3.23
CA LYS A 26 -1.50 -2.20 -3.42
C LYS A 26 -3.01 -2.06 -3.18
N MET A 27 -3.41 -1.35 -2.13
CA MET A 27 -4.82 -1.13 -1.80
C MET A 27 -5.54 -0.32 -2.86
N ILE A 28 -4.95 0.79 -3.32
CA ILE A 28 -5.49 1.61 -4.40
C ILE A 28 -5.61 0.78 -5.68
N ARG A 29 -4.57 0.02 -6.04
CA ARG A 29 -4.58 -0.87 -7.20
C ARG A 29 -5.75 -1.87 -7.16
N LEU A 30 -5.95 -2.52 -6.02
CA LEU A 30 -7.02 -3.51 -5.85
C LEU A 30 -8.41 -2.85 -5.88
N LYS A 31 -8.59 -1.68 -5.25
CA LYS A 31 -9.83 -0.89 -5.32
C LYS A 31 -10.18 -0.50 -6.75
N LYS A 32 -9.18 -0.17 -7.57
CA LYS A 32 -9.34 0.17 -8.99
C LYS A 32 -9.42 -1.07 -9.90
N ARG A 33 -9.42 -2.29 -9.33
CA ARG A 33 -9.49 -3.58 -10.05
C ARG A 33 -8.37 -3.79 -11.06
N GLN A 34 -7.18 -3.28 -10.77
CA GLN A 34 -6.03 -3.35 -11.67
C GLN A 34 -5.07 -4.49 -11.32
N THR A 35 -4.45 -5.08 -12.34
CA THR A 35 -3.33 -6.04 -12.16
C THR A 35 -2.00 -5.29 -12.10
N GLN A 36 -0.99 -5.84 -11.41
CA GLN A 36 0.35 -5.23 -11.39
C GLN A 36 0.96 -5.11 -12.81
N LYS A 37 0.66 -6.07 -13.69
CA LYS A 37 1.09 -6.05 -15.09
C LYS A 37 0.49 -4.88 -15.87
N HIS A 38 -0.82 -4.68 -15.73
CA HIS A 38 -1.48 -3.56 -16.40
C HIS A 38 -0.97 -2.21 -15.89
N VAL A 39 -0.80 -2.05 -14.57
CA VAL A 39 -0.20 -0.83 -13.99
C VAL A 39 1.19 -0.57 -14.56
N ALA A 40 2.03 -1.61 -14.64
CA ALA A 40 3.37 -1.51 -15.19
C ALA A 40 3.34 -1.03 -16.66
N GLU A 41 2.51 -1.66 -17.50
CA GLU A 41 2.33 -1.29 -18.91
C GLU A 41 1.83 0.15 -19.07
N SER A 42 0.84 0.57 -18.29
CA SER A 42 0.25 1.91 -18.39
C SER A 42 1.15 3.03 -17.84
N THR A 43 1.98 2.75 -16.83
CA THR A 43 2.86 3.77 -16.21
C THR A 43 4.27 3.80 -16.80
N GLY A 44 4.59 2.86 -17.70
CA GLY A 44 5.94 2.67 -18.22
C GLY A 44 6.94 2.18 -17.17
N LEU A 45 6.47 1.69 -16.02
CA LEU A 45 7.30 1.09 -14.98
C LEU A 45 7.43 -0.41 -15.21
N SER A 46 8.53 -1.03 -14.78
CA SER A 46 8.64 -2.49 -14.88
C SER A 46 7.67 -3.18 -13.91
N PHE A 47 7.16 -4.35 -14.28
CA PHE A 47 6.39 -5.21 -13.38
C PHE A 47 7.12 -5.45 -12.04
N ARG A 48 8.44 -5.68 -12.11
CA ARG A 48 9.29 -5.85 -10.93
C ARG A 48 9.30 -4.61 -10.05
N THR A 49 9.33 -3.41 -10.64
CA THR A 49 9.25 -2.14 -9.91
C THR A 49 7.95 -2.04 -9.12
N ILE A 50 6.81 -2.29 -9.76
CA ILE A 50 5.49 -2.28 -9.10
C ILE A 50 5.45 -3.31 -7.95
N SER A 51 5.90 -4.53 -8.21
CA SER A 51 5.95 -5.59 -7.20
C SER A 51 6.85 -5.24 -6.01
N CYS A 52 8.03 -4.67 -6.27
CA CYS A 52 8.95 -4.21 -5.22
C CYS A 52 8.37 -3.08 -4.38
N TYR A 53 7.66 -2.13 -5.01
CA TYR A 53 6.98 -1.06 -4.28
C TYR A 53 5.90 -1.63 -3.37
N GLU A 54 5.00 -2.47 -3.88
CA GLU A 54 3.90 -3.03 -3.10
C GLU A 54 4.34 -3.96 -1.96
N ARG A 55 5.57 -4.48 -2.03
CA ARG A 55 6.20 -5.30 -1.00
C ARG A 55 7.14 -4.51 -0.08
N ASN A 56 7.23 -3.20 -0.22
CA ASN A 56 8.16 -2.34 0.52
C ASN A 56 9.65 -2.71 0.35
N ILE A 57 10.01 -3.38 -0.74
CA ILE A 57 11.41 -3.68 -1.06
C ILE A 57 12.14 -2.38 -1.45
N ASN A 58 11.46 -1.54 -2.23
CA ASN A 58 11.97 -0.24 -2.67
C ASN A 58 10.96 0.85 -2.36
N ILE A 59 11.47 2.05 -2.09
CA ILE A 59 10.65 3.24 -1.92
C ILE A 59 10.50 3.93 -3.29
N PRO A 60 9.28 4.23 -3.75
CA PRO A 60 9.08 5.02 -4.96
C PRO A 60 9.68 6.43 -4.79
N LYS A 61 10.39 6.92 -5.81
CA LYS A 61 10.72 8.34 -5.89
C LYS A 61 9.47 9.14 -6.24
N ARG A 62 9.47 10.44 -5.93
CA ARG A 62 8.35 11.36 -6.20
C ARG A 62 7.81 11.26 -7.63
N SER A 63 8.68 11.25 -8.64
CA SER A 63 8.27 11.14 -10.05
C SER A 63 7.52 9.83 -10.38
N ASN A 64 7.81 8.73 -9.69
CA ASN A 64 7.07 7.48 -9.87
C ASN A 64 5.75 7.50 -9.08
N LEU A 65 5.70 8.20 -7.93
CA LEU A 65 4.43 8.44 -7.24
C LEU A 65 3.49 9.28 -8.09
N GLU A 66 3.99 10.32 -8.75
CA GLU A 66 3.20 11.17 -9.66
C GLU A 66 2.59 10.37 -10.81
N LYS A 67 3.39 9.51 -11.47
CA LYS A 67 2.89 8.58 -12.51
C LYS A 67 1.80 7.64 -12.00
N LEU A 68 1.98 7.08 -10.81
CA LEU A 68 1.02 6.16 -10.21
C LEU A 68 -0.25 6.90 -9.79
N ALA A 69 -0.12 8.12 -9.26
CA ALA A 69 -1.22 8.98 -8.86
C ALA A 69 -2.08 9.38 -10.07
N GLU A 70 -1.44 9.81 -11.16
CA GLU A 70 -2.09 10.09 -12.43
C GLU A 70 -2.84 8.86 -12.97
N PHE A 71 -2.18 7.69 -13.02
CA PHE A 71 -2.80 6.46 -13.48
C PHE A 71 -4.02 6.04 -12.64
N TYR A 72 -3.94 6.15 -11.31
CA TYR A 72 -5.04 5.76 -10.43
C TYR A 72 -6.12 6.85 -10.29
N GLY A 73 -5.87 8.06 -10.77
CA GLY A 73 -6.76 9.22 -10.59
C GLY A 73 -6.90 9.61 -9.12
N VAL A 74 -5.78 9.67 -8.40
CA VAL A 74 -5.67 10.06 -6.98
C VAL A 74 -4.56 11.09 -6.82
N SER A 75 -4.42 11.72 -5.66
CA SER A 75 -3.27 12.58 -5.36
C SER A 75 -2.05 11.77 -4.89
N VAL A 76 -0.85 12.36 -4.97
CA VAL A 76 0.38 11.76 -4.41
C VAL A 76 0.25 11.64 -2.89
N GLU A 77 -0.45 12.58 -2.28
CA GLU A 77 -0.82 12.59 -0.87
C GLU A 77 -1.69 11.38 -0.56
N GLU A 78 -2.72 11.04 -1.33
CA GLU A 78 -3.54 9.85 -1.06
C GLU A 78 -2.72 8.53 -1.06
N ILE A 79 -1.64 8.48 -1.84
CA ILE A 79 -0.70 7.34 -1.85
C ILE A 79 0.22 7.38 -0.61
N SER A 80 0.62 8.57 -0.18
CA SER A 80 1.63 8.78 0.86
C SER A 80 1.03 8.94 2.27
N GLU A 81 -0.25 9.29 2.33
CA GLU A 81 -1.03 9.53 3.53
C GLU A 81 -1.60 8.23 4.09
N LYS A 82 -1.99 8.29 5.35
CA LYS A 82 -2.71 7.21 6.00
C LYS A 82 -4.12 7.16 5.39
N ILE A 83 -4.43 6.10 4.64
CA ILE A 83 -5.80 5.84 4.18
C ILE A 83 -6.66 5.66 5.44
N LYS A 84 -7.55 6.62 5.70
CA LYS A 84 -8.56 6.52 6.76
C LYS A 84 -9.75 5.75 6.17
N GLU A 85 -10.19 4.70 6.87
CA GLU A 85 -11.50 4.07 6.60
C GLU A 85 -12.64 5.07 6.81
#